data_AF-A0A2U1PA57-F1
#
_entry.id   AF-A0A2U1PA57-F1
#
_cell.length_a   1.000
_cell.length_b   1.000
_cell.length_c   1.000
_cell.angle_alpha   90.00
_cell.angle_beta   90.00
_cell.angle_gamma   90.00
#
_symmetry.space_group_name_H-M   'P 1'
#
loop_
_entity.id
_entity.type
_entity.pdbx_description
1 polymer ?
#
loop_
_entity_poly.entity_id
_entity_poly.type
_entity_poly.pdbx_seq_one_letter_code
_entity_poly.pdbx_strand_id
1 'polypeptide(L)'
;MKRNLGNGRSIKFWEDDWPESGPWNLKFPRLYDLETNHSCLVADRYSQGHWSWQWRRNPRDGEEGSQLAALMEILSHLSLDSNPDYWTWEADKSKKFTLQSARRIIDNRTLPSGLFPTRWCKYVPSKINIFAWRLLLNRLPTRINIVEKGIDIPSILCSICNLHHEDADHLFLQCEVASQIWYKVGIWLDHPFPTFSCVYDIWENLDEQPQTRNAKIIKEVIILSTIVIWNFRNNVIFNNSKFQRIHL
;
A
#
# COMPACT_ATOMS: atom_id res chain seq x y z
N MET A 1 -7.34 12.11 -12.93
CA MET A 1 -8.54 12.04 -13.79
C MET A 1 -8.36 13.08 -14.87
N LYS A 2 -8.64 12.77 -16.13
CA LYS A 2 -8.63 13.71 -17.26
C LYS A 2 -10.02 13.73 -17.87
N ARG A 3 -10.54 14.92 -18.15
CA ARG A 3 -11.84 15.08 -18.82
C ARG A 3 -11.62 15.09 -20.33
N ASN A 4 -12.52 14.44 -21.07
CA ASN A 4 -12.46 14.36 -22.52
C ASN A 4 -13.76 14.93 -23.08
N LEU A 5 -13.62 15.76 -24.11
CA LEU A 5 -14.72 16.39 -24.81
C LEU A 5 -15.43 15.35 -25.69
N GLY A 6 -16.74 15.24 -25.52
CA GLY A 6 -17.64 14.56 -26.45
C GLY A 6 -18.59 15.57 -27.07
N ASN A 7 -19.84 15.57 -26.60
CA ASN A 7 -20.89 16.49 -27.03
C ASN A 7 -20.88 17.88 -26.35
N GLY A 8 -19.99 18.10 -25.38
CA GLY A 8 -19.78 19.40 -24.75
C GLY A 8 -20.92 19.89 -23.86
N ARG A 9 -21.86 19.01 -23.48
CA ARG A 9 -23.04 19.37 -22.67
C ARG A 9 -22.81 19.37 -21.17
N SER A 10 -21.63 18.94 -20.74
CA SER A 10 -21.26 18.98 -19.32
C SER A 10 -20.06 19.89 -19.05
N ILE A 11 -19.30 20.25 -20.08
CA ILE A 11 -18.06 21.04 -19.97
C ILE A 11 -18.39 22.52 -20.14
N LYS A 12 -18.00 23.33 -19.15
CA LYS A 12 -18.00 24.80 -19.26
C LYS A 12 -16.88 25.25 -20.18
N PHE A 13 -17.21 26.07 -21.17
CA PHE A 13 -16.28 26.49 -22.20
C PHE A 13 -15.09 27.30 -21.62
N TRP A 14 -15.34 28.21 -20.69
CA TRP A 14 -14.32 29.11 -20.17
C TRP A 14 -13.67 28.64 -18.86
N GLU A 15 -14.46 28.03 -17.98
CA GLU A 15 -14.08 27.81 -16.57
C GLU A 15 -13.55 26.41 -16.28
N ASP A 16 -13.89 25.41 -17.11
CA ASP A 16 -13.39 24.05 -16.92
C ASP A 16 -11.99 23.88 -17.52
N ASP A 17 -11.22 22.95 -16.95
CA ASP A 17 -9.89 22.61 -17.42
C ASP A 17 -9.93 21.93 -18.79
N TRP A 18 -9.31 22.58 -19.77
CA TRP A 18 -9.04 21.99 -21.07
C TRP A 18 -7.75 21.17 -21.06
N PRO A 19 -7.68 20.06 -21.82
CA PRO A 19 -6.47 19.28 -21.97
C PRO A 19 -5.28 20.19 -22.31
N GLU A 20 -4.20 20.09 -21.54
CA GLU A 20 -2.90 20.74 -21.77
C GLU A 20 -2.90 22.28 -21.75
N SER A 21 -4.04 22.93 -21.49
CA SER A 21 -4.15 24.40 -21.49
C SER A 21 -4.77 25.00 -20.24
N GLY A 22 -5.36 24.17 -19.35
CA GLY A 22 -6.07 24.67 -18.17
C GLY A 22 -7.35 25.42 -18.54
N PRO A 23 -7.89 26.26 -17.65
CA PRO A 23 -9.14 26.94 -17.92
C PRO A 23 -8.90 28.14 -18.85
N TRP A 24 -9.73 28.27 -19.87
CA TRP A 24 -9.53 29.27 -20.93
C TRP A 24 -9.82 30.70 -20.52
N ASN A 25 -10.54 30.93 -19.41
CA ASN A 25 -10.66 32.25 -18.81
C ASN A 25 -9.30 32.84 -18.36
N LEU A 26 -8.35 32.00 -17.94
CA LEU A 26 -7.00 32.43 -17.58
C LEU A 26 -6.13 32.66 -18.82
N LYS A 27 -6.31 31.85 -19.87
CA LYS A 27 -5.52 31.94 -21.10
C LYS A 27 -6.01 33.07 -22.03
N PHE A 28 -7.30 33.31 -22.07
CA PHE A 28 -7.96 34.31 -22.93
C PHE A 28 -8.86 35.27 -22.12
N PRO A 29 -8.29 36.00 -21.13
CA PRO A 29 -9.08 36.79 -20.21
C PRO A 29 -9.86 37.92 -20.89
N ARG A 30 -9.34 38.49 -21.99
CA ARG A 30 -10.02 39.58 -22.71
C ARG A 30 -11.26 39.10 -23.44
N LEU A 31 -11.23 37.87 -23.98
CA LEU A 31 -12.41 37.26 -24.58
C LEU A 31 -13.43 36.84 -23.52
N TYR A 32 -12.96 36.34 -22.38
CA TYR A 32 -13.83 36.00 -21.24
C TYR A 32 -14.58 37.23 -20.72
N ASP A 33 -13.92 38.39 -20.58
CA ASP A 33 -14.57 39.65 -20.18
C ASP A 33 -15.68 40.09 -21.16
N LEU A 34 -15.52 39.77 -22.45
CA LEU A 34 -16.49 40.07 -23.49
C LEU A 34 -17.69 39.12 -23.50
N GLU A 35 -17.55 37.91 -22.95
CA GLU A 35 -18.62 36.93 -22.88
C GLU A 35 -19.78 37.43 -21.99
N THR A 36 -21.01 37.15 -22.41
CA THR A 36 -22.21 37.48 -21.64
C THR A 36 -22.56 36.37 -20.66
N ASN A 37 -22.35 35.11 -21.04
CA ASN A 37 -22.54 33.95 -20.19
C ASN A 37 -21.21 33.25 -19.88
N HIS A 38 -20.57 33.62 -18.78
CA HIS A 38 -19.29 33.05 -18.37
C HIS A 38 -19.33 31.54 -18.07
N SER A 39 -20.49 31.02 -17.67
CA SER A 39 -20.70 29.59 -17.39
C SER A 39 -21.29 28.83 -18.59
N CYS A 40 -21.19 29.37 -19.81
CA CYS A 40 -21.67 28.70 -21.01
C CYS A 40 -20.98 27.34 -21.20
N LEU A 41 -21.73 26.36 -21.70
CA LEU A 41 -21.21 25.06 -22.05
C LEU A 41 -20.57 25.08 -23.43
N VAL A 42 -19.70 24.12 -23.73
CA VAL A 42 -19.11 23.97 -25.07
C VAL A 42 -20.20 23.78 -26.13
N ALA A 43 -21.24 22.99 -25.80
CA ALA A 43 -22.39 22.79 -26.67
C ALA A 43 -23.19 24.07 -26.96
N ASP A 44 -23.16 25.08 -26.07
CA ASP A 44 -23.86 26.35 -26.27
C ASP A 44 -23.13 27.28 -27.25
N ARG A 45 -21.86 27.00 -27.52
CA ARG A 45 -20.99 27.78 -28.40
C ARG A 45 -20.68 27.05 -29.70
N TYR A 46 -21.11 25.80 -29.86
CA TYR A 46 -20.89 25.02 -31.08
C TYR A 46 -22.19 24.47 -31.65
N SER A 47 -22.54 24.89 -32.86
CA SER A 47 -23.74 24.45 -33.56
C SER A 47 -23.44 24.18 -35.03
N GLN A 48 -23.85 23.01 -35.54
CA GLN A 48 -23.77 22.67 -36.97
C GLN A 48 -22.38 22.86 -37.60
N GLY A 49 -21.31 22.58 -36.85
CA GLY A 49 -19.93 22.73 -37.34
C GLY A 49 -19.33 24.13 -37.18
N HIS A 50 -20.08 25.08 -36.61
CA HIS A 50 -19.65 26.46 -36.44
C HIS A 50 -19.65 26.90 -34.98
N TRP A 51 -18.62 27.66 -34.61
CA TRP A 51 -18.56 28.33 -33.32
C TRP A 51 -19.38 29.62 -33.36
N SER A 52 -20.29 29.76 -32.41
CA SER A 52 -21.14 30.94 -32.23
C SER A 52 -20.83 31.58 -30.87
N TRP A 53 -20.70 32.89 -30.88
CA TRP A 53 -20.24 33.65 -29.72
C TRP A 53 -21.30 34.62 -29.25
N GLN A 54 -21.42 34.80 -27.94
CA GLN A 54 -22.36 35.76 -27.33
C GLN A 54 -21.59 36.87 -26.62
N TRP A 55 -20.85 37.65 -27.40
CA TRP A 55 -20.11 38.77 -26.85
C TRP A 55 -21.00 39.99 -26.60
N ARG A 56 -20.73 40.73 -25.53
CA ARG A 56 -21.36 42.04 -25.23
C ARG A 56 -21.10 43.06 -26.35
N ARG A 57 -19.95 42.91 -27.01
CA ARG A 57 -19.52 43.63 -28.21
C ARG A 57 -18.53 42.77 -28.98
N ASN A 58 -18.39 43.00 -30.29
CA ASN A 58 -17.38 42.29 -31.06
C ASN A 58 -15.95 42.61 -30.54
N PRO A 59 -15.05 41.61 -30.50
CA PRO A 59 -13.64 41.80 -30.22
C PRO A 59 -13.04 42.85 -31.17
N ARG A 60 -12.24 43.76 -30.62
CA ARG A 60 -11.48 44.74 -31.39
C ARG A 60 -10.17 44.14 -31.88
N ASP A 61 -9.49 44.87 -32.75
CA ASP A 61 -8.12 44.54 -33.13
C ASP A 61 -7.14 44.73 -31.95
N GLY A 62 -5.90 44.25 -32.12
CA GLY A 62 -4.89 44.19 -31.07
C GLY A 62 -5.02 42.91 -30.23
N GLU A 63 -4.84 43.01 -28.91
CA GLU A 63 -4.82 41.83 -28.01
C GLU A 63 -6.12 41.01 -28.02
N GLU A 64 -7.28 41.66 -28.14
CA GLU A 64 -8.58 40.95 -28.27
C GLU A 64 -8.61 40.11 -29.56
N GLY A 65 -8.15 40.67 -30.68
CA GLY A 65 -8.04 40.00 -31.97
C GLY A 65 -7.00 38.88 -31.98
N SER A 66 -5.83 39.09 -31.36
CA SER A 66 -4.78 38.08 -31.22
C SER A 66 -5.25 36.89 -30.37
N GLN A 67 -5.95 37.14 -29.25
CA GLN A 67 -6.55 36.07 -28.45
C GLN A 67 -7.62 35.30 -29.24
N LEU A 68 -8.45 36.00 -30.02
CA LEU A 68 -9.47 35.35 -30.85
C LEU A 68 -8.83 34.47 -31.93
N ALA A 69 -7.79 34.95 -32.60
CA ALA A 69 -7.07 34.18 -33.61
C ALA A 69 -6.47 32.89 -33.01
N ALA A 70 -5.78 33.02 -31.87
CA ALA A 70 -5.20 31.87 -31.16
C ALA A 70 -6.26 30.89 -30.65
N LEU A 71 -7.41 31.39 -30.17
CA LEU A 71 -8.52 30.55 -29.77
C LEU A 71 -9.11 29.80 -30.97
N MET A 72 -9.36 30.49 -32.08
CA MET A 72 -9.90 29.89 -33.31
C MET A 72 -8.96 28.84 -33.91
N GLU A 73 -7.64 29.03 -33.81
CA GLU A 73 -6.65 28.02 -34.21
C GLU A 73 -6.82 26.73 -33.40
N ILE A 74 -6.88 26.83 -32.07
CA ILE A 74 -7.12 25.66 -31.19
C ILE A 74 -8.46 24.99 -31.50
N LEU A 75 -9.52 25.79 -31.68
CA LEU A 75 -10.87 25.30 -31.97
C LEU A 75 -10.98 24.63 -33.34
N SER A 76 -10.14 24.99 -34.30
CA SER A 76 -10.11 24.37 -35.63
C SER A 76 -9.73 22.88 -35.58
N HIS A 77 -9.01 22.47 -34.54
CA HIS A 77 -8.60 21.09 -34.30
C HIS A 77 -9.57 20.32 -33.40
N LEU A 78 -10.59 20.98 -32.86
CA LEU A 78 -11.57 20.37 -31.98
C LEU A 78 -12.82 19.97 -32.78
N SER A 79 -13.15 18.68 -32.75
CA SER A 79 -14.42 18.15 -33.23
C SER A 79 -15.25 17.67 -32.04
N LEU A 80 -16.50 18.11 -31.97
CA LEU A 80 -17.47 17.52 -31.04
C LEU A 80 -18.05 16.26 -31.67
N ASP A 81 -18.24 15.24 -30.84
CA ASP A 81 -18.91 14.01 -31.22
C ASP A 81 -20.33 13.95 -30.63
N SER A 82 -21.09 12.93 -31.02
CA SER A 82 -22.44 12.71 -30.49
C SER A 82 -22.43 12.04 -29.10
N ASN A 83 -21.27 11.61 -28.61
CA ASN A 83 -21.15 10.87 -27.35
C ASN A 83 -21.16 11.84 -26.16
N PRO A 84 -21.58 11.40 -24.97
CA PRO A 84 -21.45 12.23 -23.79
C PRO A 84 -19.97 12.49 -23.46
N ASP A 85 -19.69 13.67 -22.91
CA ASP A 85 -18.39 13.95 -22.29
C ASP A 85 -18.07 12.88 -21.22
N TYR A 86 -16.81 12.49 -21.12
CA TYR A 86 -16.41 11.41 -20.22
C TYR A 86 -15.05 11.64 -19.55
N TRP A 87 -14.87 11.00 -18.40
CA TRP A 87 -13.63 11.05 -17.63
C TRP A 87 -12.77 9.82 -17.90
N THR A 88 -11.47 10.04 -18.12
CA THR A 88 -10.46 8.99 -18.19
C THR A 88 -9.58 9.00 -16.96
N TRP A 89 -9.25 7.81 -16.49
CA TRP A 89 -8.34 7.61 -15.38
C TRP A 89 -6.92 7.41 -15.91
N GLU A 90 -6.13 8.48 -15.92
CA GLU A 90 -4.79 8.44 -16.52
C GLU A 90 -3.76 7.60 -15.76
N ALA A 91 -4.06 7.27 -14.51
CA ALA A 91 -3.14 6.51 -13.67
C ALA A 91 -3.24 4.98 -13.86
N ASP A 92 -4.07 4.52 -14.79
CA ASP A 92 -4.10 3.13 -15.22
C ASP A 92 -4.08 3.03 -16.76
N LYS A 93 -3.39 2.01 -17.29
CA LYS A 93 -3.27 1.80 -18.75
C LYS A 93 -4.63 1.57 -19.41
N SER A 94 -5.59 1.00 -18.68
CA SER A 94 -6.95 0.77 -19.18
C SER A 94 -7.75 2.06 -19.36
N LYS A 95 -7.25 3.21 -18.88
CA LYS A 95 -7.92 4.51 -18.84
C LYS A 95 -9.27 4.51 -18.10
N LYS A 96 -9.61 3.41 -17.42
CA LYS A 96 -10.83 3.25 -16.64
C LYS A 96 -10.54 3.43 -15.16
N PHE A 97 -11.42 4.14 -14.48
CA PHE A 97 -11.34 4.26 -13.03
C PHE A 97 -11.70 2.91 -12.39
N THR A 98 -10.86 2.46 -11.47
CA THR A 98 -11.17 1.33 -10.59
C THR A 98 -10.71 1.65 -9.19
N LEU A 99 -11.47 1.20 -8.18
CA LEU A 99 -11.07 1.36 -6.78
C LEU A 99 -9.69 0.74 -6.53
N GLN A 100 -9.40 -0.39 -7.17
CA GLN A 100 -8.10 -1.06 -7.10
C GLN A 100 -6.95 -0.17 -7.59
N SER A 101 -7.08 0.48 -8.75
CA SER A 101 -6.02 1.34 -9.30
C SER A 101 -5.82 2.60 -8.45
N ALA A 102 -6.90 3.22 -7.98
CA ALA A 102 -6.83 4.34 -7.04
C ALA A 102 -6.15 3.94 -5.73
N ARG A 103 -6.54 2.80 -5.16
CA ARG A 103 -5.97 2.28 -3.92
C ARG A 103 -4.47 1.99 -4.06
N ARG A 104 -4.06 1.36 -5.16
CA ARG A 104 -2.65 1.09 -5.46
C ARG A 104 -1.79 2.36 -5.45
N ILE A 105 -2.29 3.48 -6.00
CA ILE A 105 -1.55 4.76 -6.00
C ILE A 105 -1.41 5.31 -4.58
N ILE A 106 -2.48 5.26 -3.80
CA ILE A 106 -2.48 5.71 -2.41
C ILE A 106 -1.50 4.87 -1.61
N ASP A 107 -1.62 3.55 -1.69
CA ASP A 107 -0.78 2.60 -0.95
C ASP A 107 0.70 2.80 -1.32
N ASN A 108 1.05 2.93 -2.61
CA ASN A 108 2.42 3.18 -3.04
C ASN A 108 3.02 4.52 -2.55
N ARG A 109 2.18 5.51 -2.22
CA ARG A 109 2.63 6.82 -1.71
C ARG A 109 2.65 6.91 -0.20
N THR A 110 1.79 6.15 0.47
CA THR A 110 1.49 6.32 1.90
C THR A 110 2.01 5.18 2.76
N LEU A 111 2.03 3.96 2.22
CA LEU A 111 2.55 2.82 2.95
C LEU A 111 4.06 2.75 2.74
N PRO A 112 4.86 2.66 3.82
CA PRO A 112 6.25 2.32 3.65
C PRO A 112 6.31 0.98 2.93
N SER A 113 7.12 0.88 1.87
CA SER A 113 7.49 -0.40 1.31
C SER A 113 8.05 -1.24 2.46
N GLY A 114 7.28 -2.22 2.94
CA GLY A 114 7.76 -3.10 3.99
C GLY A 114 9.07 -3.73 3.52
N LEU A 115 10.08 -3.77 4.40
CA LEU A 115 11.36 -4.44 4.10
C LEU A 115 11.14 -5.87 3.63
N PHE A 116 10.05 -6.51 4.10
CA PHE A 116 9.71 -7.88 3.80
C PHE A 116 8.23 -8.03 3.42
N PRO A 117 7.91 -8.89 2.44
CA PRO A 117 6.53 -9.21 2.10
C PRO A 117 5.83 -9.89 3.28
N THR A 118 4.54 -9.61 3.46
CA THR A 118 3.74 -10.30 4.48
C THR A 118 3.53 -11.76 4.05
N ARG A 119 3.97 -12.70 4.90
CA ARG A 119 3.89 -14.14 4.63
C ARG A 119 2.72 -14.75 5.40
N TRP A 120 1.72 -15.25 4.67
CA TRP A 120 0.56 -15.94 5.25
C TRP A 120 0.62 -17.44 4.93
N CYS A 121 0.61 -18.27 5.98
CA CYS A 121 0.50 -19.71 5.83
C CYS A 121 -0.98 -20.11 5.82
N LYS A 122 -1.51 -20.57 4.70
CA LYS A 122 -2.94 -20.95 4.58
C LYS A 122 -3.35 -22.18 5.41
N TYR A 123 -2.38 -22.87 5.98
CA TYR A 123 -2.60 -24.10 6.75
C TYR A 123 -2.77 -23.86 8.25
N VAL A 124 -2.50 -22.64 8.73
CA VAL A 124 -2.67 -22.27 10.13
C VAL A 124 -3.80 -21.27 10.31
N PRO A 125 -4.50 -21.28 11.47
CA PRO A 125 -5.50 -20.28 11.78
C PRO A 125 -4.99 -18.84 11.67
N SER A 126 -5.86 -17.90 11.33
CA SER A 126 -5.53 -16.47 11.18
C SER A 126 -4.80 -15.88 12.39
N LYS A 127 -5.17 -16.30 13.61
CA LYS A 127 -4.50 -15.88 14.86
C LYS A 127 -3.01 -16.25 14.89
N ILE A 128 -2.67 -17.45 14.41
CA ILE A 128 -1.28 -17.96 14.36
C ILE A 128 -0.48 -17.18 13.34
N ASN A 129 -1.10 -16.93 12.21
CA ASN A 129 -0.61 -16.12 11.13
C ASN A 129 -0.30 -14.67 11.60
N ILE A 130 -1.20 -14.05 12.37
CA ILE A 130 -0.98 -12.70 12.96
C ILE A 130 0.20 -12.73 13.94
N PHE A 131 0.33 -13.80 14.73
CA PHE A 131 1.46 -13.97 15.63
C PHE A 131 2.79 -14.04 14.85
N ALA A 132 2.88 -14.88 13.82
CA ALA A 132 4.06 -15.01 12.97
C ALA A 132 4.43 -13.68 12.30
N TRP A 133 3.43 -12.95 11.76
CA TRP A 133 3.64 -11.63 11.19
C TRP A 133 4.20 -10.63 12.21
N ARG A 134 3.68 -10.62 13.45
CA ARG A 134 4.21 -9.76 14.51
C ARG A 134 5.63 -10.14 14.93
N LEU A 135 5.95 -11.42 14.93
CA LEU A 135 7.30 -11.93 15.21
C LEU A 135 8.29 -11.45 14.14
N LEU A 136 7.96 -11.62 12.86
CA LEU A 136 8.79 -11.16 11.74
C LEU A 136 9.04 -9.65 11.71
N LEU A 137 8.11 -8.85 12.24
CA LEU A 137 8.28 -7.40 12.36
C LEU A 137 9.01 -6.97 13.64
N ASN A 138 9.50 -7.91 14.45
CA ASN A 138 10.01 -7.68 15.80
C ASN A 138 9.03 -6.86 16.67
N ARG A 139 7.74 -7.22 16.66
CA ARG A 139 6.64 -6.51 17.38
C ARG A 139 5.98 -7.35 18.47
N LEU A 140 6.63 -8.44 18.89
CA LEU A 140 6.23 -9.16 20.10
C LEU A 140 6.76 -8.44 21.35
N PRO A 141 6.07 -8.53 22.51
CA PRO A 141 6.53 -7.92 23.75
C PRO A 141 7.63 -8.77 24.43
N THR A 142 8.77 -8.93 23.73
CA THR A 142 10.03 -9.38 24.34
C THR A 142 10.54 -8.30 25.30
N ARG A 143 11.39 -8.65 26.27
CA ARG A 143 11.87 -7.65 27.25
C ARG A 143 12.61 -6.49 26.59
N ILE A 144 13.42 -6.75 25.58
CA ILE A 144 14.08 -5.69 24.78
C ILE A 144 13.04 -4.76 24.14
N ASN A 145 12.04 -5.30 23.44
CA ASN A 145 11.01 -4.49 22.77
C ASN A 145 10.10 -3.72 23.77
N ILE A 146 10.00 -4.18 25.02
CA ILE A 146 9.26 -3.48 26.08
C ILE A 146 10.06 -2.25 26.55
N VAL A 147 11.36 -2.42 26.80
CA VAL A 147 12.23 -1.32 27.23
C VAL A 147 12.41 -0.27 26.14
N GLU A 148 12.53 -0.68 24.87
CA GLU A 148 12.57 0.26 23.73
C GLU A 148 11.32 1.13 23.61
N LYS A 149 10.20 0.69 24.19
CA LYS A 149 8.95 1.47 24.28
C LYS A 149 8.88 2.37 25.51
N GLY A 150 9.94 2.45 26.31
CA GLY A 150 10.00 3.25 27.53
C GLY A 150 9.21 2.66 28.70
N ILE A 151 8.95 1.35 28.70
CA ILE A 151 8.30 0.67 29.82
C ILE A 151 9.38 0.05 30.71
N ASP A 152 9.43 0.49 31.96
CA ASP A 152 10.37 -0.04 32.95
C ASP A 152 10.01 -1.48 33.36
N ILE A 153 11.01 -2.35 33.32
CA ILE A 153 10.89 -3.75 33.76
C ILE A 153 12.06 -4.12 34.69
N PRO A 154 11.87 -5.07 35.62
CA PRO A 154 12.92 -5.40 36.61
C PRO A 154 14.20 -6.01 36.02
N SER A 155 14.12 -6.60 34.81
CA SER A 155 15.26 -7.24 34.15
C SER A 155 14.98 -7.36 32.65
N ILE A 156 16.05 -7.22 31.85
CA ILE A 156 16.04 -7.45 30.40
C ILE A 156 16.48 -8.86 30.01
N LEU A 157 16.89 -9.68 30.98
CA LEU A 157 17.34 -11.05 30.74
C LEU A 157 16.18 -11.94 30.27
N CYS A 158 16.46 -12.95 29.48
CA CYS A 158 15.50 -13.94 29.01
C CYS A 158 14.76 -14.58 30.18
N SER A 159 13.43 -14.54 30.16
CA SER A 159 12.64 -15.08 31.27
C SER A 159 12.72 -16.61 31.39
N ILE A 160 13.21 -17.29 30.35
CA ILE A 160 13.40 -18.74 30.35
C ILE A 160 14.77 -19.11 30.94
N CYS A 161 15.86 -18.61 30.35
CA CYS A 161 17.21 -19.02 30.72
C CYS A 161 17.86 -18.13 31.78
N ASN A 162 17.42 -16.88 31.94
CA ASN A 162 18.01 -15.84 32.79
C ASN A 162 19.52 -15.58 32.55
N LEU A 163 20.04 -15.85 31.34
CA LEU A 163 21.47 -15.70 31.01
C LEU A 163 21.76 -14.58 30.01
N HIS A 164 20.96 -14.44 28.96
CA HIS A 164 21.16 -13.44 27.90
C HIS A 164 19.98 -12.47 27.83
N HIS A 165 20.11 -11.39 27.07
CA HIS A 165 19.01 -10.46 26.84
C HIS A 165 17.85 -11.14 26.09
N GLU A 166 16.60 -10.77 26.41
CA GLU A 166 15.41 -11.30 25.73
C GLU A 166 15.05 -10.44 24.52
N ASP A 167 15.74 -10.66 23.40
CA ASP A 167 15.28 -10.28 22.07
C ASP A 167 14.57 -11.46 21.38
N ALA A 168 14.08 -11.25 20.15
CA ALA A 168 13.38 -12.28 19.41
C ALA A 168 14.31 -13.45 19.02
N ASP A 169 15.53 -13.16 18.56
CA ASP A 169 16.47 -14.18 18.11
C ASP A 169 16.92 -15.07 19.27
N HIS A 170 17.24 -14.49 20.40
CA HIS A 170 17.54 -15.24 21.61
C HIS A 170 16.34 -16.07 22.06
N LEU A 171 15.15 -15.46 22.20
CA LEU A 171 13.99 -16.16 22.74
C LEU A 171 13.58 -17.36 21.87
N PHE A 172 13.59 -17.20 20.54
CA PHE A 172 13.08 -18.21 19.62
C PHE A 172 14.14 -19.16 19.06
N LEU A 173 15.44 -18.82 19.08
CA LEU A 173 16.49 -19.65 18.48
C LEU A 173 17.65 -19.98 19.44
N GLN A 174 18.22 -18.97 20.08
CA GLN A 174 19.51 -19.12 20.80
C GLN A 174 19.36 -19.51 22.27
N CYS A 175 18.18 -19.34 22.85
CA CYS A 175 17.88 -19.79 24.20
C CYS A 175 18.00 -21.32 24.26
N GLU A 176 18.73 -21.83 25.26
CA GLU A 176 19.00 -23.26 25.46
C GLU A 176 17.75 -24.14 25.30
N VAL A 177 16.63 -23.73 25.91
CA VAL A 177 15.35 -24.44 25.80
C VAL A 177 14.79 -24.41 24.38
N ALA A 178 14.87 -23.27 23.69
CA ALA A 178 14.41 -23.14 22.31
C ALA A 178 15.27 -24.01 21.36
N SER A 179 16.59 -23.98 21.52
CA SER A 179 17.51 -24.81 20.72
C SER A 179 17.23 -26.31 20.91
N GLN A 180 16.93 -26.75 22.13
CA GLN A 180 16.54 -28.14 22.40
C GLN A 180 15.19 -28.51 21.77
N ILE A 181 14.22 -27.58 21.76
CA ILE A 181 12.94 -27.79 21.07
C ILE A 181 13.17 -27.99 19.57
N TRP A 182 13.96 -27.12 18.94
CA TRP A 182 14.28 -27.23 17.51
C TRP A 182 15.02 -28.51 17.16
N TYR A 183 15.96 -28.93 18.01
CA TYR A 183 16.65 -30.21 17.85
C TYR A 183 15.67 -31.40 17.85
N LYS A 184 14.74 -31.44 18.82
CA LYS A 184 13.71 -32.49 18.90
C LYS A 184 12.73 -32.45 17.74
N VAL A 185 12.32 -31.26 17.31
CA VAL A 185 11.46 -31.07 16.13
C VAL A 185 12.16 -31.57 14.87
N GLY A 186 13.45 -31.26 14.70
CA GLY A 186 14.23 -31.74 13.56
C GLY A 186 14.35 -33.26 13.51
N ILE A 187 14.61 -33.91 14.65
CA ILE A 187 14.60 -35.38 14.75
C ILE A 187 13.24 -35.94 14.36
N TRP A 188 12.15 -35.37 14.90
CA TRP A 188 10.80 -35.87 14.65
C TRP A 188 10.37 -35.73 13.18
N LEU A 189 10.84 -34.68 12.50
CA LEU A 189 10.58 -34.45 11.08
C LEU A 189 11.50 -35.23 10.14
N ASP A 190 12.48 -35.98 10.66
CA ASP A 190 13.59 -36.57 9.89
C ASP A 190 14.27 -35.53 8.98
N HIS A 191 14.34 -34.30 9.47
CA HIS A 191 14.88 -33.15 8.76
C HIS A 191 15.60 -32.27 9.77
N PRO A 192 16.95 -32.27 9.81
CA PRO A 192 17.70 -31.43 10.72
C PRO A 192 17.25 -29.97 10.60
N PHE A 193 16.89 -29.36 11.72
CA PHE A 193 16.55 -27.95 11.73
C PHE A 193 17.85 -27.14 11.61
N PRO A 194 18.02 -26.32 10.56
CA PRO A 194 19.24 -25.56 10.38
C PRO A 194 19.52 -24.63 11.56
N THR A 195 20.80 -24.35 11.81
CA THR A 195 21.19 -23.28 12.72
C THR A 195 20.92 -21.95 12.02
N PHE A 196 19.91 -21.22 12.51
CA PHE A 196 19.53 -19.91 11.99
C PHE A 196 20.19 -18.80 12.81
N SER A 197 20.62 -17.74 12.13
CA SER A 197 21.25 -16.60 12.78
C SER A 197 20.21 -15.66 13.38
N CYS A 198 19.07 -15.52 12.69
CA CYS A 198 17.93 -14.74 13.15
C CYS A 198 16.60 -15.44 12.80
N VAL A 199 15.53 -14.99 13.46
CA VAL A 199 14.17 -15.50 13.27
C VAL A 199 13.73 -15.39 11.82
N TYR A 200 14.16 -14.35 11.10
CA TYR A 200 13.79 -14.14 9.71
C TYR A 200 14.28 -15.27 8.79
N ASP A 201 15.48 -15.80 9.03
CA ASP A 201 16.08 -16.89 8.23
C ASP A 201 15.20 -18.15 8.25
N ILE A 202 14.47 -18.40 9.34
CA ILE A 202 13.53 -19.52 9.45
C ILE A 202 12.46 -19.40 8.36
N TRP A 203 11.89 -18.20 8.17
CA TRP A 203 10.83 -17.98 7.18
C TRP A 203 11.38 -17.98 5.76
N GLU A 204 12.59 -17.46 5.52
CA GLU A 204 13.25 -17.59 4.22
C GLU A 204 13.45 -19.05 3.83
N ASN A 205 14.01 -19.85 4.73
CA ASN A 205 14.19 -21.27 4.50
C ASN A 205 12.87 -21.98 4.21
N LEU A 206 11.80 -21.64 4.94
CA LEU A 206 10.47 -22.20 4.68
C LEU A 206 9.96 -21.89 3.28
N ASP A 207 10.18 -20.68 2.75
CA ASP A 207 9.65 -20.30 1.44
C ASP A 207 10.40 -20.93 0.27
N GLU A 208 11.68 -21.26 0.45
CA GLU A 208 12.49 -22.01 -0.51
C GLU A 208 12.05 -23.49 -0.63
N GLN A 209 11.34 -24.03 0.36
CA GLN A 209 10.90 -25.43 0.34
C GLN A 209 9.86 -25.70 -0.77
N PRO A 210 9.97 -26.85 -1.47
CA PRO A 210 9.04 -27.22 -2.54
C PRO A 210 7.61 -27.40 -1.99
N GLN A 211 6.59 -27.21 -2.82
CA GLN A 211 5.17 -27.23 -2.37
C GLN A 211 4.59 -28.65 -2.19
N THR A 212 5.37 -29.57 -1.63
CA THR A 212 4.99 -30.96 -1.36
C THR A 212 4.09 -31.07 -0.12
N ARG A 213 3.44 -32.23 0.08
CA ARG A 213 2.67 -32.50 1.32
C ARG A 213 3.57 -32.40 2.56
N ASN A 214 4.77 -32.94 2.50
CA ASN A 214 5.72 -32.94 3.60
C ASN A 214 6.19 -31.52 3.94
N ALA A 215 6.51 -30.71 2.94
CA ALA A 215 6.91 -29.32 3.16
C ALA A 215 5.82 -28.46 3.82
N LYS A 216 4.54 -28.75 3.54
CA LYS A 216 3.41 -28.08 4.20
C LYS A 216 3.34 -28.42 5.70
N ILE A 217 3.53 -29.69 6.04
CA ILE A 217 3.58 -30.16 7.43
C ILE A 217 4.78 -29.50 8.14
N ILE A 218 5.94 -29.48 7.51
CA ILE A 218 7.15 -28.83 8.05
C ILE A 218 6.88 -27.34 8.35
N LYS A 219 6.27 -26.60 7.39
CA LYS A 219 5.88 -25.19 7.58
C LYS A 219 4.96 -25.00 8.79
N GLU A 220 3.93 -25.82 8.89
CA GLU A 220 2.96 -25.76 9.98
C GLU A 220 3.63 -26.04 11.34
N VAL A 221 4.44 -27.10 11.43
CA VAL A 221 5.15 -27.50 12.65
C VAL A 221 6.12 -26.43 13.11
N ILE A 222 6.87 -25.83 12.19
CA ILE A 222 7.81 -24.75 12.53
C ILE A 222 7.04 -23.53 13.07
N ILE A 223 5.97 -23.10 12.39
CA ILE A 223 5.16 -21.97 12.87
C ILE A 223 4.54 -22.28 14.24
N LEU A 224 3.99 -23.47 14.44
CA LEU A 224 3.41 -23.89 15.72
C LEU A 224 4.45 -23.96 16.83
N SER A 225 5.68 -24.41 16.53
CA SER A 225 6.78 -24.48 17.51
C SER A 225 7.12 -23.11 18.08
N THR A 226 7.11 -22.06 17.24
CA THR A 226 7.29 -20.67 17.73
C THR A 226 6.18 -20.25 18.70
N ILE A 227 4.92 -20.62 18.44
CA ILE A 227 3.82 -20.33 19.38
C ILE A 227 4.00 -21.09 20.69
N VAL A 228 4.43 -22.34 20.65
CA VAL A 228 4.68 -23.13 21.85
C VAL A 228 5.77 -22.48 22.72
N ILE A 229 6.88 -22.05 22.11
CA ILE A 229 7.96 -21.32 22.81
C ILE A 229 7.41 -20.04 23.44
N TRP A 230 6.62 -19.25 22.69
CA TRP A 230 6.03 -18.01 23.18
C TRP A 230 5.06 -18.22 24.34
N ASN A 231 4.19 -19.22 24.24
CA ASN A 231 3.23 -19.56 25.31
C ASN A 231 3.96 -20.06 26.55
N PHE A 232 4.99 -20.88 26.37
CA PHE A 232 5.84 -21.34 27.47
C PHE A 232 6.50 -20.14 28.18
N ARG A 233 7.13 -19.23 27.44
CA ARG A 233 7.68 -17.98 27.96
C ARG A 233 6.65 -17.19 28.78
N ASN A 234 5.44 -17.00 28.25
CA ASN A 234 4.40 -16.25 28.94
C ASN A 234 3.92 -16.96 30.22
N ASN A 235 3.81 -18.28 30.20
CA ASN A 235 3.49 -19.05 31.41
C ASN A 235 4.55 -18.87 32.49
N VAL A 236 5.84 -18.88 32.13
CA VAL A 236 6.93 -18.63 33.08
C VAL A 236 6.80 -17.25 33.74
N ILE A 237 6.39 -16.22 32.99
CA ILE A 237 6.25 -14.85 33.51
C ILE A 237 4.97 -14.67 34.35
N PHE A 238 3.83 -15.15 33.86
CA PHE A 238 2.53 -14.80 34.46
C PHE A 238 1.99 -15.85 35.43
N ASN A 239 2.41 -17.12 35.28
CA ASN A 239 1.88 -18.24 36.04
C ASN A 239 2.91 -18.88 36.99
N ASN A 240 4.09 -18.27 37.16
CA ASN A 240 5.17 -18.75 38.06
C ASN A 240 5.55 -20.23 37.86
N SER A 241 5.31 -20.79 36.67
CA SER A 241 5.76 -22.13 36.32
C SER A 241 7.30 -22.12 36.28
N LYS A 242 7.93 -22.53 37.38
CA LYS A 242 9.39 -22.65 37.47
C LYS A 242 9.85 -23.76 36.52
N PHE A 243 10.68 -23.39 35.55
CA PHE A 243 11.45 -24.40 34.81
C PHE A 243 12.44 -25.04 35.78
N GLN A 244 12.20 -26.29 36.17
CA GLN A 244 13.20 -27.09 36.88
C GLN A 244 14.19 -27.61 35.84
N ARG A 245 15.42 -27.09 35.84
CA ARG A 245 16.54 -27.72 35.15
C ARG A 245 16.73 -29.12 35.74
N ILE A 246 16.30 -30.14 35.01
CA ILE A 246 16.75 -31.50 35.28
C ILE A 246 18.18 -31.53 34.74
N HIS A 247 19.16 -31.43 35.64
CA HIS A 247 20.54 -31.77 35.29
C HIS A 247 20.55 -33.24 34.88
N LEU A 248 20.65 -33.50 33.58
CA LEU A 248 21.04 -34.81 33.04
C LEU A 248 22.57 -34.89 33.03
#